data_AF-A0A2N6FQ78-F1
#
_entry.id   AF-A0A2N6FQ78-F1
#
_cell.length_a   1.000
_cell.length_b   1.000
_cell.length_c   1.000
_cell.angle_alpha   90.00
_cell.angle_beta   90.00
_cell.angle_gamma   90.00
#
_symmetry.space_group_name_H-M   'P 1'
#
loop_
_entity.id
_entity.type
_entity.pdbx_description
1 polymer ?
#
loop_
_entity_poly.entity_id
_entity_poly.type
_entity_poly.pdbx_seq_one_letter_code
_entity_poly.pdbx_strand_id
1 'polypeptide(L)'
;VEKEKISTVQEDYELHVLKDFNTIVKNDIKTIDEENVQITIRNILLEYVEKDVSDKYLENLFIQIGNEMGVDISDGFHLDTGETLYQAGSEVNFEAASGITLKCGGHVLTVDGSGIHFKTPNYVENSGNSGVSAKEVPKVLIEKAIKKLNIEKIFFSE
;
A
#
# COMPACT_ATOMS: atom_id res chain seq x y z
N VAL A 1 22.84 36.75 -10.35
CA VAL A 1 21.48 37.18 -10.72
C VAL A 1 20.65 35.91 -10.81
N GLU A 2 19.86 35.58 -9.79
CA GLU A 2 18.85 34.55 -9.94
C GLU A 2 17.77 35.12 -10.86
N LYS A 3 17.59 34.51 -12.03
CA LYS A 3 16.51 34.85 -12.94
C LYS A 3 15.39 33.88 -12.63
N GLU A 4 14.39 34.35 -11.89
CA GLU A 4 13.11 33.68 -11.81
C GLU A 4 12.52 33.55 -13.22
N LYS A 5 12.01 32.37 -13.57
CA LYS A 5 11.30 32.11 -14.81
C LYS A 5 9.97 31.47 -14.47
N ILE A 6 8.88 32.14 -14.83
CA ILE A 6 7.52 31.61 -14.73
C ILE A 6 7.08 31.23 -16.14
N SER A 7 6.48 30.05 -16.27
CA SER A 7 5.83 29.59 -17.50
C SER A 7 4.42 29.15 -17.17
N THR A 8 3.46 29.53 -18.00
CA THR A 8 2.04 29.17 -17.83
C THR A 8 1.55 28.59 -19.14
N VAL A 9 0.94 27.40 -19.07
CA VAL A 9 0.21 26.80 -20.18
C VAL A 9 -1.26 26.77 -19.76
N GLN A 10 -2.16 27.23 -20.63
CA GLN A 10 -3.59 27.37 -20.33
C GLN A 10 -4.44 26.25 -20.94
N GLU A 11 -3.82 25.40 -21.74
CA GLU A 11 -4.42 24.26 -22.43
C GLU A 11 -3.52 23.04 -22.23
N ASP A 12 -3.78 21.98 -22.99
CA ASP A 12 -3.02 20.73 -22.92
C ASP A 12 -1.53 20.94 -23.22
N TYR A 13 -0.69 20.22 -22.48
CA TYR A 13 0.76 20.20 -22.66
C TYR A 13 1.25 18.76 -22.77
N GLU A 14 1.97 18.47 -23.85
CA GLU A 14 2.59 17.16 -24.05
C GLU A 14 4.11 17.32 -24.20
N LEU A 15 4.86 16.49 -23.47
CA LEU A 15 6.32 16.45 -23.52
C LEU A 15 6.80 15.09 -24.01
N HIS A 16 7.32 15.06 -25.23
CA HIS A 16 7.98 13.88 -25.80
C HIS A 16 9.48 13.96 -25.57
N VAL A 17 10.01 13.06 -24.72
CA VAL A 17 11.45 12.93 -24.50
C VAL A 17 11.94 11.65 -25.15
N LEU A 18 12.87 11.77 -26.12
CA LEU A 18 13.37 10.64 -26.90
C LEU A 18 14.51 9.86 -26.21
N LYS A 19 15.00 10.39 -25.08
CA LYS A 19 16.10 9.86 -24.26
C LYS A 19 15.81 10.16 -22.79
N ASP A 20 16.84 10.51 -22.03
CA ASP A 20 16.75 10.74 -20.60
C ASP A 20 16.12 12.10 -20.28
N PHE A 21 15.24 12.09 -19.27
CA PHE A 21 14.69 13.29 -18.65
C PHE A 21 15.14 13.33 -17.19
N ASN A 22 15.91 14.36 -16.83
CA ASN A 22 16.45 14.51 -15.48
C ASN A 22 15.99 15.85 -14.89
N THR A 23 15.40 15.81 -13.70
CA THR A 23 14.99 16.99 -12.94
C THR A 23 15.79 17.05 -11.65
N ILE A 24 16.41 18.20 -11.38
CA ILE A 24 17.14 18.45 -10.13
C ILE A 24 16.52 19.68 -9.47
N VAL A 25 16.01 19.49 -8.25
CA VAL A 25 15.42 20.53 -7.42
C VAL A 25 16.28 20.70 -6.18
N LYS A 26 16.66 21.94 -5.84
CA LYS A 26 17.57 22.21 -4.71
C LYS A 26 16.87 22.31 -3.36
N ASN A 27 15.61 22.74 -3.38
CA ASN A 27 14.82 23.01 -2.18
C ASN A 27 13.57 22.12 -2.23
N ASP A 28 12.47 22.66 -2.74
CA ASP A 28 11.17 22.01 -2.68
C ASP A 28 10.56 21.84 -4.08
N ILE A 29 9.89 20.70 -4.27
CA ILE A 29 8.98 20.47 -5.38
C ILE A 29 7.57 20.31 -4.82
N LYS A 30 6.60 20.95 -5.47
CA LYS A 30 5.18 20.80 -5.15
C LYS A 30 4.42 20.53 -6.44
N THR A 31 3.76 19.38 -6.50
CA THR A 31 2.87 19.00 -7.58
C THR A 31 1.43 19.02 -7.05
N ILE A 32 0.52 19.59 -7.82
CA ILE A 32 -0.92 19.60 -7.52
C ILE A 32 -1.62 19.17 -8.79
N ASP A 33 -2.25 18.01 -8.73
CA ASP A 33 -3.10 17.48 -9.79
C ASP A 33 -4.54 17.57 -9.28
N GLU A 34 -5.39 18.35 -9.95
CA GLU A 34 -6.78 18.57 -9.51
C GLU A 34 -7.70 17.39 -9.83
N GLU A 35 -7.33 16.62 -10.84
CA GLU A 35 -8.11 15.50 -11.36
C GLU A 35 -7.35 14.19 -11.13
N ASN A 36 -6.92 13.53 -12.20
CA ASN A 36 -6.50 12.13 -12.13
C ASN A 36 -5.09 11.96 -12.66
N VAL A 37 -4.31 11.14 -11.95
CA VAL A 37 -2.91 10.85 -12.28
C VAL A 37 -2.79 9.40 -12.69
N GLN A 38 -2.20 9.16 -13.86
CA GLN A 38 -1.82 7.83 -14.32
C GLN A 38 -0.32 7.81 -14.60
N ILE A 39 0.38 6.91 -13.90
CA ILE A 39 1.82 6.68 -14.09
C ILE A 39 2.00 5.25 -14.60
N THR A 40 2.80 5.08 -15.64
CA THR A 40 3.14 3.76 -16.18
C THR A 40 4.64 3.67 -16.39
N ILE A 41 5.26 2.70 -15.73
CA ILE A 41 6.70 2.47 -15.76
C ILE A 41 6.92 1.04 -16.22
N ARG A 42 7.67 0.86 -17.32
CA ARG A 42 7.84 -0.44 -17.96
C ARG A 42 8.91 -1.33 -17.32
N ASN A 43 9.84 -0.72 -16.59
CA ASN A 43 10.98 -1.45 -16.03
C ASN A 43 11.02 -1.33 -14.50
N ILE A 44 11.58 -0.23 -13.97
CA ILE A 44 11.80 -0.06 -12.53
C ILE A 44 11.38 1.35 -12.12
N LEU A 45 10.60 1.42 -11.04
CA LEU A 45 10.44 2.62 -10.21
C LEU A 45 11.30 2.42 -8.96
N LEU A 46 12.23 3.34 -8.70
CA LEU A 46 13.01 3.38 -7.47
C LEU A 46 12.78 4.73 -6.79
N GLU A 47 12.19 4.69 -5.60
CA GLU A 47 11.95 5.85 -4.77
C GLU A 47 12.81 5.75 -3.51
N TYR A 48 13.53 6.82 -3.20
CA TYR A 48 14.36 6.91 -2.00
C TYR A 48 14.05 8.23 -1.30
N VAL A 49 13.67 8.13 -0.02
CA VAL A 49 13.40 9.27 0.85
C VAL A 49 14.34 9.14 2.05
N GLU A 50 15.16 10.17 2.28
CA GLU A 50 16.16 10.16 3.36
C GLU A 50 15.51 10.28 4.76
N LYS A 51 14.35 10.92 4.83
CA LYS A 51 13.61 11.18 6.07
C LYS A 51 12.22 10.59 5.99
N ASP A 52 11.20 11.39 6.24
CA ASP A 52 9.82 10.94 6.39
C ASP A 52 9.06 10.98 5.06
N VAL A 53 8.22 9.98 4.85
CA VAL A 53 7.19 9.93 3.82
C VAL A 53 5.83 9.73 4.51
N SER A 54 4.78 10.30 3.95
CA SER A 54 3.41 10.15 4.48
C SER A 54 2.41 10.21 3.35
N ASP A 55 1.71 9.10 3.13
CA ASP A 55 0.64 9.00 2.15
C ASP A 55 -0.72 9.02 2.83
N LYS A 56 -1.66 9.79 2.26
CA LYS A 56 -3.03 9.89 2.76
C LYS A 56 -4.03 9.64 1.63
N TYR A 57 -4.78 8.56 1.77
CA TYR A 57 -5.89 8.21 0.88
C TYR A 57 -7.22 8.48 1.58
N LEU A 58 -8.15 9.16 0.92
CA LEU A 58 -9.45 9.54 1.52
C LEU A 58 -10.51 8.45 1.42
N GLU A 59 -10.40 7.55 0.45
CA GLU A 59 -11.37 6.47 0.21
C GLU A 59 -10.73 5.09 0.35
N ASN A 60 -9.92 4.68 -0.63
CA ASN A 60 -9.34 3.34 -0.68
C ASN A 60 -7.90 3.34 -1.19
N LEU A 61 -7.12 2.38 -0.70
CA LEU A 61 -5.83 1.98 -1.26
C LEU A 61 -5.95 0.54 -1.76
N PHE A 62 -5.59 0.28 -3.02
CA PHE A 62 -5.56 -1.05 -3.61
C PHE A 62 -4.18 -1.30 -4.22
N ILE A 63 -3.54 -2.39 -3.78
CA ILE A 63 -2.22 -2.80 -4.26
C ILE A 63 -2.35 -4.22 -4.80
N GLN A 64 -1.87 -4.44 -6.03
CA GLN A 64 -1.79 -5.76 -6.64
C GLN A 64 -0.35 -6.02 -7.06
N ILE A 65 0.21 -7.13 -6.58
CA ILE A 65 1.58 -7.52 -6.82
C ILE A 65 1.59 -8.84 -7.58
N GLY A 66 2.36 -8.91 -8.66
CA GLY A 66 2.40 -10.07 -9.55
C GLY A 66 3.24 -11.25 -9.03
N ASN A 67 4.22 -10.98 -8.16
CA ASN A 67 5.12 -12.00 -7.63
C ASN A 67 5.28 -11.89 -6.11
N GLU A 68 6.03 -10.90 -5.61
CA GLU A 68 6.39 -10.80 -4.20
C GLU A 68 6.32 -9.36 -3.68
N MET A 69 5.82 -9.20 -2.45
CA MET A 69 5.85 -7.94 -1.69
C MET A 69 6.70 -8.15 -0.43
N GLY A 70 7.84 -7.44 -0.36
CA GLY A 70 8.69 -7.39 0.83
C GLY A 70 8.48 -6.08 1.59
N VAL A 71 8.48 -6.14 2.91
CA VAL A 71 8.45 -4.99 3.81
C VAL A 71 9.50 -5.21 4.88
N ASP A 72 10.60 -4.46 4.82
CA ASP A 72 11.70 -4.52 5.78
C ASP A 72 11.69 -3.24 6.62
N ILE A 73 11.53 -3.39 7.93
CA ILE A 73 11.34 -2.28 8.89
C ILE A 73 12.34 -2.50 10.03
N SER A 74 13.18 -1.50 10.29
CA SER A 74 14.22 -1.58 11.31
C SER A 74 13.72 -1.44 12.75
N ASP A 75 12.53 -0.85 12.94
CA ASP A 75 11.91 -0.62 14.24
C ASP A 75 10.46 -1.14 14.26
N GLY A 76 9.51 -0.43 14.87
CA GLY A 76 8.12 -0.85 14.98
C GLY A 76 7.32 -0.75 13.68
N PHE A 77 6.58 -1.82 13.35
CA PHE A 77 5.52 -1.82 12.33
C PHE A 77 4.15 -1.81 13.00
N HIS A 78 3.29 -0.87 12.61
CA HIS A 78 1.93 -0.74 13.13
C HIS A 78 0.91 -0.82 11.99
N LEU A 79 -0.01 -1.78 12.07
CA LEU A 79 -1.19 -1.86 11.22
C LEU A 79 -2.44 -1.70 12.10
N ASP A 80 -3.06 -0.53 12.06
CA ASP A 80 -4.29 -0.23 12.79
C ASP A 80 -5.46 -0.17 11.81
N THR A 81 -6.42 -1.07 11.97
CA THR A 81 -7.59 -1.20 11.11
C THR A 81 -8.78 -1.73 11.90
N GLY A 82 -9.99 -1.33 11.50
CA GLY A 82 -11.22 -1.78 12.16
C GLY A 82 -11.54 -3.25 11.92
N GLU A 83 -11.23 -3.78 10.74
CA GLU A 83 -11.42 -5.19 10.38
C GLU A 83 -10.22 -5.66 9.54
N THR A 84 -9.83 -6.93 9.66
CA THR A 84 -8.75 -7.54 8.88
C THR A 84 -9.17 -8.92 8.39
N LEU A 85 -9.06 -9.15 7.08
CA LEU A 85 -9.15 -10.46 6.47
C LEU A 85 -7.78 -10.84 5.93
N TYR A 86 -7.21 -11.93 6.43
CA TYR A 86 -5.96 -12.48 5.93
C TYR A 86 -6.23 -13.87 5.34
N GLN A 87 -5.83 -14.07 4.08
CA GLN A 87 -5.93 -15.34 3.38
C GLN A 87 -4.62 -15.62 2.66
N ALA A 88 -3.88 -16.62 3.14
CA ALA A 88 -2.72 -17.15 2.45
C ALA A 88 -3.10 -18.45 1.72
N GLY A 89 -2.51 -18.66 0.54
CA GLY A 89 -2.72 -19.89 -0.22
C GLY A 89 -2.08 -21.12 0.42
N SER A 90 -0.99 -20.94 1.18
CA SER A 90 -0.26 -22.05 1.81
C SER A 90 -0.17 -21.90 3.33
N GLU A 91 0.51 -20.86 3.82
CA GLU A 91 0.82 -20.72 5.26
C GLU A 91 0.95 -19.27 5.71
N VAL A 92 0.87 -19.08 7.03
CA VAL A 92 1.11 -17.81 7.72
C VAL A 92 2.09 -18.07 8.84
N ASN A 93 3.31 -17.55 8.70
CA ASN A 93 4.35 -17.74 9.70
C ASN A 93 4.60 -16.44 10.46
N PHE A 94 4.62 -16.54 11.78
CA PHE A 94 5.05 -15.48 12.67
C PHE A 94 6.31 -15.97 13.37
N GLU A 95 7.41 -15.24 13.21
CA GLU A 95 8.66 -15.50 13.91
C GLU A 95 9.05 -14.23 14.68
N ALA A 96 9.32 -14.39 15.98
CA ALA A 96 9.71 -13.29 16.84
C ALA A 96 10.75 -13.76 17.85
N ALA A 97 11.73 -12.90 18.14
CA ALA A 97 12.80 -13.22 19.09
C ALA A 97 12.32 -13.26 20.55
N SER A 98 11.36 -12.41 20.92
CA SER A 98 10.87 -12.28 22.30
C SER A 98 9.57 -13.05 22.55
N GLY A 99 8.67 -13.07 21.57
CA GLY A 99 7.41 -13.80 21.63
C GLY A 99 6.33 -13.21 20.74
N ILE A 100 5.23 -13.95 20.59
CA ILE A 100 4.06 -13.59 19.79
C ILE A 100 2.84 -13.63 20.69
N THR A 101 2.03 -12.56 20.66
CA THR A 101 0.76 -12.51 21.39
C THR A 101 -0.40 -12.24 20.44
N LEU A 102 -1.40 -13.11 20.45
CA LEU A 102 -2.66 -12.93 19.74
C LEU A 102 -3.76 -12.63 20.77
N LYS A 103 -4.44 -11.49 20.61
CA LYS A 103 -5.46 -11.02 21.55
C LYS A 103 -6.78 -10.74 20.83
N CYS A 104 -7.87 -11.25 21.40
CA CYS A 104 -9.24 -10.91 21.00
C CYS A 104 -10.06 -10.61 22.26
N GLY A 105 -10.38 -9.33 22.49
CA GLY A 105 -11.05 -8.90 23.71
C GLY A 105 -10.28 -9.30 24.98
N GLY A 106 -10.92 -10.09 25.85
CA GLY A 106 -10.32 -10.64 27.07
C GLY A 106 -9.50 -11.93 26.88
N HIS A 107 -9.53 -12.52 25.69
CA HIS A 107 -8.84 -13.77 25.37
C HIS A 107 -7.44 -13.48 24.81
N VAL A 108 -6.42 -14.16 25.35
CA VAL A 108 -5.02 -13.97 24.95
C VAL A 108 -4.34 -15.32 24.78
N LEU A 109 -3.63 -15.50 23.66
CA LEU A 109 -2.68 -16.56 23.41
C LEU A 109 -1.28 -15.93 23.28
N THR A 110 -0.32 -16.40 24.06
CA THR A 110 1.08 -15.95 23.98
C THR A 110 2.01 -17.14 23.82
N VAL A 111 2.99 -17.02 22.91
CA VAL A 111 4.12 -17.93 22.75
C VAL A 111 5.40 -17.15 23.00
N ASP A 112 6.20 -17.54 23.98
CA ASP A 112 7.46 -16.89 24.32
C ASP A 112 8.51 -17.89 24.85
N GLY A 113 9.65 -17.38 25.32
CA GLY A 113 10.75 -18.21 25.85
C GLY A 113 10.40 -19.06 27.08
N SER A 114 9.26 -18.85 27.72
CA SER A 114 8.75 -19.65 28.84
C SER A 114 7.71 -20.70 28.44
N GLY A 115 7.22 -20.67 27.19
CA GLY A 115 6.28 -21.65 26.64
C GLY A 115 5.05 -21.05 25.98
N ILE A 116 3.95 -21.81 25.99
CA ILE A 116 2.65 -21.42 25.41
C ILE A 116 1.66 -21.16 26.55
N HIS A 117 1.06 -19.96 26.55
CA HIS A 117 0.16 -19.49 27.60
C HIS A 117 -1.21 -19.09 27.06
N PHE A 118 -2.26 -19.47 27.78
CA PHE A 118 -3.64 -19.11 27.45
C PHE A 118 -4.28 -18.35 28.62
N LYS A 119 -4.80 -17.15 28.34
CA LYS A 119 -5.70 -16.42 29.25
C LYS A 119 -7.09 -16.40 28.65
N THR A 120 -7.94 -17.30 29.11
CA THR A 120 -9.34 -17.41 28.67
C THR A 120 -10.19 -18.01 29.79
N PRO A 121 -11.45 -17.56 29.99
CA PRO A 121 -12.34 -18.16 30.99
C PRO A 121 -12.73 -19.61 30.64
N ASN A 122 -12.81 -19.94 29.35
CA ASN A 122 -13.15 -21.27 28.86
C ASN A 122 -12.15 -21.67 27.78
N TYR A 123 -11.65 -22.90 27.86
CA TYR A 123 -10.78 -23.52 26.86
C TYR A 123 -11.47 -24.77 26.32
N VAL A 124 -11.55 -24.88 24.99
CA VAL A 124 -12.12 -26.05 24.30
C VAL A 124 -11.01 -26.66 23.47
N GLU A 125 -10.59 -27.85 23.84
CA GLU A 125 -9.39 -28.52 23.31
C GLU A 125 -9.56 -29.05 21.86
N ASN A 126 -10.77 -29.15 21.33
CA ASN A 126 -11.06 -29.67 19.99
C ASN A 126 -12.37 -29.10 19.38
N SER A 127 -12.41 -27.81 19.02
CA SER A 127 -13.58 -27.22 18.36
C SER A 127 -13.50 -27.33 16.83
N GLY A 128 -14.57 -27.81 16.20
CA GLY A 128 -14.65 -28.11 14.77
C GLY A 128 -14.87 -26.90 13.86
N ASN A 129 -14.23 -25.75 14.15
CA ASN A 129 -14.30 -24.50 13.40
C ASN A 129 -15.50 -23.60 13.79
N SER A 130 -15.23 -22.55 14.58
CA SER A 130 -16.11 -21.38 14.70
C SER A 130 -15.23 -20.15 14.60
N GLY A 131 -14.82 -19.83 13.38
CA GLY A 131 -13.99 -18.67 13.07
C GLY A 131 -14.80 -17.37 13.10
N VAL A 132 -14.10 -16.25 13.26
CA VAL A 132 -14.65 -14.91 13.06
C VAL A 132 -14.50 -14.55 11.59
N SER A 133 -15.61 -14.19 10.92
CA SER A 133 -15.58 -13.72 9.53
C SER A 133 -15.24 -12.23 9.47
N ALA A 134 -14.25 -11.87 8.66
CA ALA A 134 -13.96 -10.48 8.33
C ALA A 134 -14.69 -10.08 7.02
N LYS A 135 -15.04 -8.80 6.86
CA LYS A 135 -15.62 -8.31 5.61
C LYS A 135 -14.55 -8.22 4.53
N GLU A 136 -14.89 -8.67 3.32
CA GLU A 136 -14.03 -8.51 2.15
C GLU A 136 -13.97 -7.03 1.74
N VAL A 137 -12.77 -6.54 1.44
CA VAL A 137 -12.58 -5.18 0.91
C VAL A 137 -12.93 -5.17 -0.58
N PRO A 138 -13.82 -4.28 -1.04
CA PRO A 138 -14.17 -4.19 -2.46
C PRO A 138 -12.94 -3.96 -3.33
N LYS A 139 -12.66 -4.87 -4.27
CA LYS A 139 -11.64 -4.65 -5.30
C LYS A 139 -12.15 -3.57 -6.26
N VAL A 140 -11.44 -2.44 -6.33
CA VAL A 140 -11.73 -1.44 -7.35
C VAL A 140 -11.26 -1.99 -8.69
N LEU A 141 -12.21 -2.45 -9.52
CA LEU A 141 -11.94 -2.82 -10.90
C LEU A 141 -11.44 -1.58 -11.64
N ILE A 142 -10.19 -1.61 -12.11
CA ILE A 142 -9.54 -0.52 -12.87
C ILE A 142 -10.42 -0.09 -14.06
N GLU A 143 -11.22 -0.99 -14.64
CA GLU A 143 -12.19 -0.66 -15.69
C GLU A 143 -13.23 0.39 -15.29
N LYS A 144 -13.70 0.40 -14.04
CA LYS A 144 -14.64 1.44 -13.54
C LYS A 144 -13.94 2.78 -13.33
N ALA A 145 -12.68 2.77 -12.91
CA ALA A 145 -11.87 3.98 -12.85
C ALA A 145 -11.68 4.55 -14.26
N ILE A 146 -11.22 3.75 -15.23
CA ILE A 146 -11.07 4.16 -16.64
C ILE A 146 -12.39 4.70 -17.22
N LYS A 147 -13.54 4.07 -16.94
CA LYS A 147 -14.86 4.56 -17.39
C LYS A 147 -15.29 5.87 -16.74
N LYS A 148 -14.95 6.11 -15.46
CA LYS A 148 -15.26 7.34 -14.74
C LYS A 148 -14.34 8.50 -15.20
N LEU A 149 -13.17 8.17 -15.73
CA LEU A 149 -12.14 9.10 -16.21
C LEU A 149 -12.34 9.58 -17.66
N ASN A 150 -13.34 9.08 -18.38
CA ASN A 150 -13.68 9.52 -19.74
C ASN A 150 -12.46 9.58 -20.70
N ILE A 151 -11.51 8.66 -20.56
CA ILE A 151 -10.38 8.55 -21.47
C ILE A 151 -10.89 7.87 -22.75
N GLU A 152 -11.55 8.65 -23.61
CA GLU A 152 -11.82 8.24 -24.97
C GLU A 152 -10.51 8.19 -25.77
N LYS A 153 -10.05 6.97 -26.04
CA LYS A 153 -9.21 6.57 -27.18
C LYS A 153 -7.98 7.45 -27.46
N ILE A 154 -6.83 7.07 -26.90
CA ILE A 154 -5.55 7.26 -27.60
C ILE A 154 -5.20 5.93 -28.28
N PHE A 155 -5.46 5.89 -29.58
CA PHE A 155 -5.00 4.84 -30.49
C PHE A 155 -3.48 4.82 -30.51
N PHE A 156 -2.86 3.68 -30.25
CA PHE A 156 -1.57 3.37 -30.85
C PHE A 156 -1.86 2.62 -32.15
N SER A 157 -1.76 3.33 -33.27
CA SER A 157 -1.54 2.71 -34.58
C SER A 157 -0.05 2.35 -34.70
N GLU A 158 0.24 1.10 -35.01
CA GLU A 158 0.72 0.68 -36.34
C GLU A 158 0.16 -0.71 -36.65
#